data_AF-A0A1Z8W4Y0-F1
#
_entry.id   AF-A0A1Z8W4Y0-F1
#
_cell.length_a   1.000
_cell.length_b   1.000
_cell.length_c   1.000
_cell.angle_alpha   90.00
_cell.angle_beta   90.00
_cell.angle_gamma   90.00
#
_symmetry.space_group_name_H-M   'P 1'
#
loop_
_entity.id
_entity.type
_entity.pdbx_description
1 polymer ?
#
loop_
_entity_poly.entity_id
_entity_poly.type
_entity_poly.pdbx_seq_one_letter_code
_entity_poly.pdbx_strand_id
1 'polypeptide(L)'
;MPLFNITQQQYYDNSQQLIASAGQTAFTFNFSPAPAAIGDFDIFVNDIEVSASTYSYSNNVVTFSSAQTAGDVVVLKQIAVNEQLGNYQYVSIDDLISNFQVNYVGEGKIIRKVKIPEISFHVQRAIAELSYDTLRSQKSQEIEVPPSLTMRLPHDYVNYVKLSWKDNAGIERVLYPARKTSNPKALLQDGAYDYSYNEDGTLLEAANSNTWIDFQNADQPTNTVESVSGPDVDATLAEGRRYGLTPENAQFNGLYFIDNSRGYIYFSSGLNNKTVTLKYISDSLGTEEEIRVHKFAEEAVYKWAAHGILSSRINTPEYIIARFKKERFAASRKAKLRLSNLKTEELNLIMKNKSKIIKH
;
A
#
# COMPACT_ATOMS: atom_id res chain seq x y z
N MET A 1 12.07 -2.82 -24.88
CA MET A 1 12.64 -1.53 -24.48
C MET A 1 13.51 -1.75 -23.26
N PRO A 2 14.63 -1.02 -23.07
CA PRO A 2 15.42 -1.14 -21.86
C PRO A 2 14.54 -0.83 -20.65
N LEU A 3 14.58 -1.71 -19.65
CA LEU A 3 13.74 -1.60 -18.46
C LEU A 3 14.32 -0.64 -17.40
N PHE A 4 15.54 -0.14 -17.62
CA PHE A 4 16.27 0.74 -16.73
C PHE A 4 16.97 1.82 -17.57
N ASN A 5 16.54 3.06 -17.41
CA ASN A 5 16.96 4.19 -18.26
C ASN A 5 17.79 5.24 -17.51
N ILE A 6 18.15 4.96 -16.26
CA ILE A 6 18.94 5.87 -15.39
C ILE A 6 20.26 5.22 -15.00
N THR A 7 21.21 6.00 -14.49
CA THR A 7 22.47 5.46 -13.96
C THR A 7 22.24 4.88 -12.56
N GLN A 8 23.14 3.99 -12.13
CA GLN A 8 23.10 3.46 -10.76
C GLN A 8 23.31 4.55 -9.71
N GLN A 9 24.17 5.53 -10.01
CA GLN A 9 24.38 6.70 -9.14
C GLN A 9 23.09 7.51 -8.97
N GLN A 10 22.36 7.74 -10.06
CA GLN A 10 21.07 8.43 -9.99
C GLN A 10 20.02 7.61 -9.23
N TYR A 11 20.11 6.28 -9.24
CA TYR A 11 19.19 5.41 -8.52
C TYR A 11 19.44 5.35 -7.01
N TYR A 12 20.69 5.28 -6.57
CA TYR A 12 21.04 5.14 -5.16
C TYR A 12 21.14 6.48 -4.43
N ASP A 13 21.66 7.51 -5.09
CA ASP A 13 22.02 8.77 -4.44
C ASP A 13 21.22 9.97 -4.96
N ASN A 14 20.26 9.75 -5.88
CA ASN A 14 19.56 10.81 -6.61
C ASN A 14 20.51 11.88 -7.18
N SER A 15 21.71 11.44 -7.60
CA SER A 15 22.77 12.33 -8.06
C SER A 15 23.29 12.01 -9.45
N GLN A 16 23.87 13.01 -10.10
CA GLN A 16 24.58 12.87 -11.36
C GLN A 16 25.93 13.56 -11.27
N GLN A 17 26.97 12.89 -11.76
CA GLN A 17 28.32 13.44 -11.85
C GLN A 17 28.68 13.78 -13.29
N LEU A 18 29.38 14.90 -13.45
CA LEU A 18 30.00 15.33 -14.70
C LEU A 18 31.44 15.76 -14.42
N ILE A 19 32.34 15.44 -15.35
CA ILE A 19 33.74 15.84 -15.26
C ILE A 19 33.91 17.12 -16.07
N ALA A 20 34.47 18.15 -15.44
CA ALA A 20 34.69 19.45 -16.05
C ALA A 20 35.76 19.41 -17.15
N SER A 21 35.47 20.05 -18.28
CA SER A 21 36.46 20.43 -19.28
C SER A 21 37.15 21.75 -18.90
N ALA A 22 38.35 22.01 -19.43
CA ALA A 22 39.10 23.23 -19.11
C ALA A 22 38.27 24.50 -19.38
N GLY A 23 38.03 25.31 -18.34
CA GLY A 23 37.31 26.56 -18.49
C GLY A 23 35.78 26.42 -18.57
N GLN A 24 35.22 25.24 -18.30
CA GLN A 24 33.78 25.00 -18.36
C GLN A 24 33.05 25.68 -17.19
N THR A 25 32.04 26.49 -17.52
CA THR A 25 31.18 27.16 -16.52
C THR A 25 29.78 26.56 -16.46
N ALA A 26 29.30 25.93 -17.53
CA ALA A 26 27.94 25.39 -17.66
C ALA A 26 27.93 23.86 -17.69
N PHE A 27 27.06 23.26 -16.88
CA PHE A 27 26.90 21.81 -16.72
C PHE A 27 25.42 21.45 -16.86
N THR A 28 25.11 20.52 -17.77
CA THR A 28 23.72 20.09 -18.04
C THR A 28 23.46 18.74 -17.38
N PHE A 29 22.52 18.70 -16.44
CA PHE A 29 22.14 17.48 -15.74
C PHE A 29 20.76 17.00 -16.22
N ASN A 30 20.64 15.71 -16.54
CA ASN A 30 19.44 15.12 -17.12
C ASN A 30 18.65 14.33 -16.09
N PHE A 31 17.92 15.01 -15.22
CA PHE A 31 17.01 14.37 -14.27
C PHE A 31 15.58 14.27 -14.79
N SER A 32 14.85 13.27 -14.28
CA SER A 32 13.42 13.09 -14.52
C SER A 32 12.76 12.62 -13.23
N PRO A 33 12.01 13.47 -12.50
CA PRO A 33 11.74 14.89 -12.79
C PRO A 33 12.98 15.78 -12.58
N ALA A 34 13.04 16.88 -13.31
CA ALA A 34 14.11 17.85 -13.17
C ALA A 34 13.87 18.78 -11.96
N PRO A 35 14.94 19.29 -11.31
CA PRO A 35 14.78 20.29 -10.24
C PRO A 35 14.10 21.54 -10.79
N ALA A 36 13.17 22.13 -10.04
CA ALA A 36 12.43 23.32 -10.46
C ALA A 36 13.12 24.61 -10.00
N ALA A 37 13.80 24.56 -8.86
CA ALA A 37 14.49 25.69 -8.24
C ALA A 37 15.88 25.30 -7.69
N ILE A 38 16.71 26.30 -7.40
CA ILE A 38 18.04 26.12 -6.79
C ILE A 38 17.94 25.45 -5.40
N GLY A 39 16.84 25.65 -4.68
CA GLY A 39 16.62 25.02 -3.37
C GLY A 39 16.29 23.52 -3.44
N ASP A 40 16.12 22.95 -4.63
CA ASP A 40 15.73 21.55 -4.80
C ASP A 40 16.93 20.60 -4.86
N PHE A 41 18.16 21.12 -4.87
CA PHE A 41 19.39 20.34 -5.04
C PHE A 41 20.62 21.00 -4.40
N ASP A 42 21.58 20.16 -4.03
CA ASP A 42 22.92 20.57 -3.60
C ASP A 42 23.93 20.26 -4.71
N ILE A 43 24.97 21.08 -4.81
CA ILE A 43 26.09 20.85 -5.73
C ILE A 43 27.36 20.64 -4.93
N PHE A 44 28.13 19.65 -5.35
CA PHE A 44 29.46 19.35 -4.84
C PHE A 44 30.47 19.48 -5.98
N VAL A 45 31.62 20.08 -5.70
CA VAL A 45 32.80 20.06 -6.58
C VAL A 45 33.93 19.39 -5.82
N ASN A 46 34.44 18.27 -6.33
CA ASN A 46 35.45 17.44 -5.67
C ASN A 46 35.07 17.13 -4.19
N ASP A 47 33.82 16.68 -3.99
CA ASP A 47 33.22 16.33 -2.69
C ASP A 47 33.00 17.48 -1.70
N ILE A 48 33.21 18.73 -2.12
CA ILE A 48 32.96 19.92 -1.30
C ILE A 48 31.68 20.61 -1.77
N GLU A 49 30.75 20.80 -0.85
CA GLU A 49 29.50 21.52 -1.13
C GLU A 49 29.78 22.98 -1.53
N VAL A 50 29.18 23.39 -2.64
CA VAL A 50 29.34 24.72 -3.20
C VAL A 50 28.15 25.60 -2.79
N SER A 51 28.41 26.81 -2.31
CA SER A 51 27.35 27.74 -1.92
C SER A 51 26.47 28.13 -3.11
N ALA A 52 25.15 28.12 -2.89
CA ALA A 52 24.12 28.56 -3.84
C ALA A 52 24.30 30.00 -4.37
N SER A 53 25.13 30.82 -3.73
CA SER A 53 25.48 32.17 -4.21
C SER A 53 26.45 32.18 -5.39
N THR A 54 27.13 31.06 -5.65
CA THR A 54 28.23 30.97 -6.63
C THR A 54 27.82 30.33 -7.96
N TYR A 55 26.59 29.84 -8.08
CA TYR A 55 26.04 29.28 -9.32
C TYR A 55 24.60 29.73 -9.54
N SER A 56 24.16 29.69 -10.80
CA SER A 56 22.77 29.89 -11.19
C SER A 56 22.23 28.64 -11.88
N TYR A 57 20.91 28.47 -11.88
CA TYR A 57 20.24 27.33 -12.48
C TYR A 57 19.11 27.77 -13.40
N SER A 58 19.12 27.28 -14.63
CA SER A 58 18.07 27.51 -15.61
C SER A 58 18.03 26.36 -16.61
N ASN A 59 16.82 25.88 -16.95
CA ASN A 59 16.61 24.86 -17.98
C ASN A 59 17.52 23.61 -17.82
N ASN A 60 17.64 23.07 -16.60
CA ASN A 60 18.51 21.92 -16.28
C ASN A 60 20.02 22.17 -16.43
N VAL A 61 20.42 23.43 -16.59
CA VAL A 61 21.82 23.84 -16.68
C VAL A 61 22.21 24.62 -15.43
N VAL A 62 23.23 24.12 -14.75
CA VAL A 62 23.93 24.82 -13.68
C VAL A 62 25.06 25.62 -14.30
N THR A 63 25.10 26.92 -14.02
CA THR A 63 26.17 27.82 -14.49
C THR A 63 26.90 28.42 -13.30
N PHE A 64 28.17 28.06 -13.13
CA PHE A 64 29.05 28.60 -12.08
C PHE A 64 29.56 30.00 -12.44
N SER A 65 29.78 30.83 -11.40
CA SER A 65 30.32 32.20 -11.54
C SER A 65 31.80 32.21 -11.89
N SER A 66 32.53 31.14 -11.56
CA SER A 66 33.91 30.90 -11.94
C SER A 66 34.03 29.60 -12.72
N ALA A 67 34.90 29.59 -13.73
CA ALA A 67 35.16 28.40 -14.52
C ALA A 67 35.82 27.30 -13.70
N GLN A 68 35.40 26.05 -13.94
CA GLN A 68 35.99 24.88 -13.30
C GLN A 68 37.28 24.46 -14.03
N THR A 69 38.19 23.82 -13.31
CA THR A 69 39.45 23.30 -13.85
C THR A 69 39.19 21.98 -14.57
N ALA A 70 40.00 21.65 -15.57
CA ALA A 70 39.90 20.37 -16.23
C ALA A 70 40.11 19.22 -15.23
N GLY A 71 39.15 18.29 -15.15
CA GLY A 71 39.19 17.15 -14.24
C GLY A 71 38.43 17.34 -12.93
N ASP A 72 37.90 18.54 -12.64
CA ASP A 72 37.02 18.73 -11.48
C ASP A 72 35.74 17.89 -11.63
N VAL A 73 35.37 17.17 -10.58
CA VAL A 73 34.16 16.35 -10.55
C VAL A 73 33.03 17.19 -9.97
N VAL A 74 32.05 17.52 -10.81
CA VAL A 74 30.85 18.25 -10.40
C VAL A 74 29.72 17.25 -10.20
N VAL A 75 29.19 17.18 -8.99
CA VAL A 75 28.06 16.32 -8.62
C VAL A 75 26.88 17.19 -8.24
N LEU A 76 25.72 16.94 -8.87
CA LEU A 76 24.44 17.52 -8.45
C LEU A 76 23.64 16.42 -7.75
N LYS A 77 23.21 16.68 -6.51
CA LYS A 77 22.34 15.79 -5.73
C LYS A 77 20.98 16.44 -5.50
N GLN A 78 19.90 15.78 -5.91
CA GLN A 78 18.56 16.27 -5.63
C GLN A 78 18.14 16.00 -4.19
N ILE A 79 17.44 16.96 -3.58
CA ILE A 79 16.91 16.88 -2.21
C ILE A 79 15.38 16.84 -2.22
N ALA A 80 14.75 17.59 -3.14
CA ALA A 80 13.29 17.72 -3.18
C ALA A 80 12.57 16.44 -3.63
N VAL A 81 13.27 15.53 -4.32
CA VAL A 81 12.70 14.29 -4.85
C VAL A 81 13.06 13.12 -3.96
N ASN A 82 12.04 12.40 -3.49
CA ASN A 82 12.23 11.18 -2.71
C ASN A 82 12.95 10.11 -3.53
N GLU A 83 13.83 9.37 -2.86
CA GLU A 83 14.53 8.23 -3.44
C GLU A 83 13.54 7.13 -3.87
N GLN A 84 13.66 6.67 -5.12
CA GLN A 84 12.78 5.68 -5.73
C GLN A 84 13.31 4.26 -5.60
N LEU A 85 13.87 3.93 -4.44
CA LEU A 85 14.48 2.63 -4.17
C LEU A 85 13.46 1.49 -4.26
N GLY A 86 13.89 0.33 -4.73
CA GLY A 86 13.05 -0.85 -4.94
C GLY A 86 12.06 -0.78 -6.11
N ASN A 87 11.83 0.38 -6.75
CA ASN A 87 10.81 0.51 -7.81
C ASN A 87 11.04 -0.40 -9.02
N TYR A 88 12.30 -0.78 -9.31
CA TYR A 88 12.65 -1.67 -10.42
C TYR A 88 12.03 -3.08 -10.31
N GLN A 89 11.56 -3.51 -9.13
CA GLN A 89 10.89 -4.80 -9.01
C GLN A 89 9.46 -4.80 -9.60
N TYR A 90 8.94 -3.61 -9.93
CA TYR A 90 7.62 -3.42 -10.52
C TYR A 90 7.73 -3.02 -12.00
N VAL A 91 6.63 -3.23 -12.73
CA VAL A 91 6.42 -2.84 -14.12
C VAL A 91 5.16 -1.97 -14.15
N SER A 92 5.22 -0.82 -14.84
CA SER A 92 4.08 0.08 -15.01
C SER A 92 3.00 -0.52 -15.92
N ILE A 93 1.78 -0.01 -15.83
CA ILE A 93 0.69 -0.45 -16.71
C ILE A 93 1.00 -0.20 -18.20
N ASP A 94 1.64 0.92 -18.53
CA ASP A 94 1.99 1.27 -19.91
C ASP A 94 3.03 0.32 -20.50
N ASP A 95 4.04 -0.03 -19.69
CA ASP A 95 5.04 -1.02 -20.09
C ASP A 95 4.39 -2.40 -20.24
N LEU A 96 3.46 -2.79 -19.36
CA LEU A 96 2.71 -4.04 -19.50
C LEU A 96 1.89 -4.08 -20.79
N ILE A 97 1.18 -2.99 -21.13
CA ILE A 97 0.37 -2.90 -22.35
C ILE A 97 1.28 -2.99 -23.58
N SER A 98 2.39 -2.25 -23.58
CA SER A 98 3.37 -2.22 -24.68
C SER A 98 4.03 -3.59 -24.88
N ASN A 99 4.47 -4.23 -23.79
CA ASN A 99 5.06 -5.57 -23.82
C ASN A 99 4.03 -6.63 -24.25
N PHE A 100 2.78 -6.52 -23.80
CA PHE A 100 1.70 -7.40 -24.25
C PHE A 100 1.46 -7.27 -25.76
N GLN A 101 1.43 -6.04 -26.28
CA GLN A 101 1.29 -5.78 -27.70
C GLN A 101 2.45 -6.41 -28.50
N VAL A 102 3.70 -6.21 -28.06
CA VAL A 102 4.89 -6.76 -28.72
C VAL A 102 4.95 -8.29 -28.65
N ASN A 103 4.45 -8.92 -27.58
CA ASN A 103 4.53 -10.37 -27.41
C ASN A 103 3.33 -11.09 -28.03
N TYR A 104 2.10 -10.67 -27.75
CA TYR A 104 0.88 -11.41 -28.11
C TYR A 104 0.17 -10.90 -29.36
N VAL A 105 0.37 -9.65 -29.75
CA VAL A 105 -0.35 -9.02 -30.88
C VAL A 105 0.56 -8.87 -32.09
N GLY A 106 0.05 -9.18 -33.28
CA GLY A 106 0.77 -8.99 -34.54
C GLY A 106 0.47 -10.02 -35.60
N GLU A 107 1.03 -9.80 -36.79
CA GLU A 107 0.94 -10.74 -37.89
C GLU A 107 1.71 -12.04 -37.54
N GLY A 108 1.12 -13.20 -37.89
CA GLY A 108 1.65 -14.51 -37.52
C GLY A 108 1.34 -14.98 -36.10
N LYS A 109 0.69 -14.15 -35.26
CA LYS A 109 0.28 -14.51 -33.89
C LYS A 109 -1.20 -14.88 -33.80
N ILE A 110 -1.56 -15.54 -32.70
CA ILE A 110 -2.96 -15.93 -32.40
C ILE A 110 -3.86 -14.67 -32.37
N ILE A 111 -3.36 -13.57 -31.79
CA ILE A 111 -4.07 -12.29 -31.75
C ILE A 111 -3.55 -11.40 -32.90
N ARG A 112 -4.20 -11.47 -34.06
CA ARG A 112 -3.78 -10.70 -35.26
C ARG A 112 -3.81 -9.18 -35.08
N LYS A 113 -4.92 -8.65 -34.55
CA LYS A 113 -5.15 -7.22 -34.28
C LYS A 113 -6.07 -7.06 -33.08
N VAL A 114 -5.84 -6.05 -32.24
CA VAL A 114 -6.69 -5.66 -31.11
C VAL A 114 -6.51 -4.16 -30.87
N LYS A 115 -7.52 -3.46 -30.33
CA LYS A 115 -7.41 -2.03 -30.03
C LYS A 115 -6.71 -1.83 -28.68
N ILE A 116 -5.91 -0.76 -28.53
CA ILE A 116 -5.19 -0.46 -27.27
C ILE A 116 -6.15 -0.34 -26.07
N PRO A 117 -7.31 0.35 -26.17
CA PRO A 117 -8.27 0.40 -25.06
C PRO A 117 -8.80 -0.96 -24.62
N GLU A 118 -8.92 -1.92 -25.54
CA GLU A 118 -9.35 -3.28 -25.23
C GLU A 118 -8.27 -4.05 -24.45
N ILE A 119 -6.99 -3.86 -24.81
CA ILE A 119 -5.86 -4.39 -24.03
C ILE A 119 -5.86 -3.76 -22.63
N SER A 120 -5.93 -2.43 -22.55
CA SER A 120 -5.89 -1.70 -21.28
C SER A 120 -6.99 -2.18 -20.33
N PHE A 121 -8.23 -2.29 -20.82
CA PHE A 121 -9.36 -2.81 -20.03
C PHE A 121 -9.10 -4.21 -19.47
N HIS A 122 -8.57 -5.13 -20.29
CA HIS A 122 -8.27 -6.48 -19.84
C HIS A 122 -7.05 -6.54 -18.90
N VAL A 123 -6.06 -5.67 -19.07
CA VAL A 123 -4.91 -5.57 -18.15
C VAL A 123 -5.35 -5.01 -16.80
N GLN A 124 -6.13 -3.93 -16.77
CA GLN A 124 -6.67 -3.37 -15.52
C GLN A 124 -7.51 -4.40 -14.77
N ARG A 125 -8.39 -5.11 -15.47
CA ARG A 125 -9.20 -6.16 -14.86
C ARG A 125 -8.36 -7.36 -14.40
N ALA A 126 -7.29 -7.71 -15.11
CA ALA A 126 -6.34 -8.72 -14.64
C ALA A 126 -5.69 -8.30 -13.32
N ILE A 127 -5.23 -7.06 -13.22
CA ILE A 127 -4.58 -6.53 -12.02
C ILE A 127 -5.54 -6.52 -10.85
N ALA A 128 -6.77 -6.07 -11.04
CA ALA A 128 -7.82 -6.08 -10.02
C ALA A 128 -8.13 -7.49 -9.51
N GLU A 129 -8.29 -8.47 -10.41
CA GLU A 129 -8.55 -9.86 -9.99
C GLU A 129 -7.34 -10.49 -9.31
N LEU A 130 -6.13 -10.18 -9.78
CA LEU A 130 -4.90 -10.70 -9.21
C LEU A 130 -4.55 -10.02 -7.87
N SER A 131 -5.01 -8.79 -7.61
CA SER A 131 -4.72 -8.04 -6.39
C SER A 131 -5.32 -8.70 -5.15
N TYR A 132 -6.53 -9.28 -5.28
CA TYR A 132 -7.23 -9.95 -4.18
C TYR A 132 -6.45 -11.15 -3.63
N ASP A 133 -5.89 -11.98 -4.52
CA ASP A 133 -5.50 -13.34 -4.15
C ASP A 133 -4.04 -13.69 -4.46
N THR A 134 -3.39 -12.95 -5.36
CA THR A 134 -2.03 -13.26 -5.85
C THR A 134 -1.01 -12.18 -5.57
N LEU A 135 -1.29 -10.90 -5.88
CA LEU A 135 -0.32 -9.81 -5.74
C LEU A 135 -0.06 -9.42 -4.29
N ARG A 136 -0.98 -9.78 -3.37
CA ARG A 136 -0.95 -9.37 -1.95
C ARG A 136 -0.59 -7.89 -1.85
N SER A 137 -1.35 -7.03 -2.54
CA SER A 137 -1.14 -5.59 -2.52
C SER A 137 -1.53 -5.03 -1.15
N GLN A 138 -0.69 -5.31 -0.17
CA GLN A 138 -0.86 -4.90 1.21
C GLN A 138 -0.31 -3.49 1.33
N LYS A 139 -1.20 -2.52 1.45
CA LYS A 139 -0.84 -1.15 1.84
C LYS A 139 -1.02 -1.03 3.35
N SER A 140 -0.26 -0.12 3.94
CA SER A 140 -0.37 0.22 5.35
C SER A 140 -0.50 1.72 5.50
N GLN A 141 -1.45 2.15 6.32
CA GLN A 141 -1.60 3.56 6.72
C GLN A 141 -1.57 3.64 8.23
N GLU A 142 -0.82 4.63 8.72
CA GLU A 142 -0.74 4.95 10.14
C GLU A 142 -1.47 6.26 10.39
N ILE A 143 -2.30 6.27 11.42
CA ILE A 143 -3.02 7.46 11.85
C ILE A 143 -3.00 7.57 13.38
N GLU A 144 -3.06 8.80 13.87
CA GLU A 144 -3.44 9.05 15.26
C GLU A 144 -4.97 9.06 15.35
N VAL A 145 -5.53 8.25 16.25
CA VAL A 145 -6.98 8.15 16.39
C VAL A 145 -7.52 9.45 17.00
N PRO A 146 -8.40 10.20 16.30
CA PRO A 146 -8.98 11.42 16.83
C PRO A 146 -9.97 11.13 17.98
N PRO A 147 -10.37 12.15 18.76
CA PRO A 147 -11.39 12.02 19.80
C PRO A 147 -12.75 11.50 19.31
N SER A 148 -13.01 11.60 18.00
CA SER A 148 -14.20 11.00 17.38
C SER A 148 -14.16 9.47 17.30
N LEU A 149 -13.02 8.84 17.61
CA LEU A 149 -12.79 7.39 17.55
C LEU A 149 -13.09 6.78 16.18
N THR A 150 -12.86 7.56 15.12
CA THR A 150 -13.15 7.15 13.75
C THR A 150 -11.95 7.32 12.84
N MET A 151 -11.79 6.37 11.91
CA MET A 151 -10.85 6.44 10.79
C MET A 151 -11.62 6.36 9.48
N ARG A 152 -11.28 7.22 8.53
CA ARG A 152 -11.81 7.18 7.16
C ARG A 152 -11.14 6.02 6.42
N LEU A 153 -11.92 5.21 5.71
CA LEU A 153 -11.36 4.17 4.86
C LEU A 153 -10.61 4.80 3.68
N PRO A 154 -9.43 4.24 3.30
CA PRO A 154 -8.75 4.61 2.06
C PRO A 154 -9.65 4.40 0.84
N HIS A 155 -9.45 5.22 -0.20
CA HIS A 155 -10.26 5.15 -1.43
C HIS A 155 -10.11 3.80 -2.17
N ASP A 156 -8.95 3.14 -2.03
CA ASP A 156 -8.60 1.88 -2.66
C ASP A 156 -8.79 0.66 -1.74
N TYR A 157 -9.50 0.83 -0.62
CA TYR A 157 -9.70 -0.22 0.37
C TYR A 157 -10.65 -1.32 -0.13
N VAL A 158 -10.18 -2.57 -0.12
CA VAL A 158 -11.00 -3.76 -0.44
C VAL A 158 -11.30 -4.56 0.82
N ASN A 159 -10.27 -4.88 1.60
CA ASN A 159 -10.41 -5.70 2.80
C ASN A 159 -9.26 -5.44 3.78
N TYR A 160 -9.49 -5.61 5.08
CA TYR A 160 -8.44 -5.49 6.08
C TYR A 160 -7.62 -6.77 6.18
N VAL A 161 -6.32 -6.61 6.46
CA VAL A 161 -5.40 -7.71 6.79
C VAL A 161 -5.18 -7.77 8.28
N LYS A 162 -4.87 -6.61 8.87
CA LYS A 162 -4.53 -6.47 10.28
C LYS A 162 -4.77 -5.03 10.70
N LEU A 163 -5.33 -4.86 11.88
CA LEU A 163 -5.39 -3.58 12.56
C LEU A 163 -4.61 -3.70 13.87
N SER A 164 -3.76 -2.72 14.17
CA SER A 164 -2.95 -2.73 15.39
C SER A 164 -2.65 -1.32 15.86
N TRP A 165 -2.41 -1.13 17.15
CA TRP A 165 -1.85 0.10 17.67
C TRP A 165 -0.40 -0.09 18.09
N LYS A 166 0.42 0.97 18.04
CA LYS A 166 1.82 0.93 18.47
C LYS A 166 1.93 1.28 19.96
N ASP A 167 2.69 0.50 20.71
CA ASP A 167 3.07 0.90 22.07
C ASP A 167 4.26 1.87 22.09
N ASN A 168 4.69 2.29 23.29
CA ASN A 168 5.80 3.22 23.46
C ASN A 168 7.15 2.67 22.95
N ALA A 169 7.27 1.35 22.81
CA ALA A 169 8.44 0.68 22.24
C ALA A 169 8.33 0.42 20.73
N GLY A 170 7.23 0.85 20.09
CA GLY A 170 6.96 0.62 18.68
C GLY A 170 6.44 -0.79 18.35
N ILE A 171 6.00 -1.56 19.35
CA ILE A 171 5.48 -2.91 19.14
C ILE A 171 4.00 -2.83 18.71
N GLU A 172 3.68 -3.51 17.61
CA GLU A 172 2.31 -3.62 17.11
C GLU A 172 1.45 -4.55 17.97
N ARG A 173 0.49 -3.98 18.71
CA ARG A 173 -0.51 -4.73 19.46
C ARG A 173 -1.78 -4.89 18.62
N VAL A 174 -2.12 -6.14 18.34
CA VAL A 174 -3.25 -6.49 17.45
C VAL A 174 -4.57 -6.09 18.09
N LEU A 175 -5.40 -5.43 17.29
CA LEU A 175 -6.78 -5.10 17.61
C LEU A 175 -7.71 -6.19 17.08
N TYR A 176 -8.75 -6.49 17.85
CA TYR A 176 -9.73 -7.51 17.49
C TYR A 176 -11.05 -6.87 17.03
N PRO A 177 -11.71 -7.47 16.03
CA PRO A 177 -12.98 -6.96 15.55
C PRO A 177 -14.08 -7.15 16.60
N ALA A 178 -14.84 -6.10 16.84
CA ALA A 178 -16.01 -6.10 17.70
C ALA A 178 -17.17 -6.75 16.95
N ARG A 179 -17.70 -7.86 17.47
CA ARG A 179 -18.82 -8.60 16.85
C ARG A 179 -20.19 -8.27 17.43
N LYS A 180 -20.22 -7.56 18.56
CA LYS A 180 -21.43 -7.29 19.36
C LYS A 180 -21.83 -5.81 19.39
N THR A 181 -21.21 -5.00 18.54
CA THR A 181 -21.52 -3.58 18.38
C THR A 181 -21.52 -3.25 16.88
N SER A 182 -22.22 -2.18 16.53
CA SER A 182 -22.33 -1.69 15.16
C SER A 182 -22.90 -0.27 15.16
N ASN A 183 -22.83 0.39 14.01
CA ASN A 183 -23.52 1.65 13.75
C ASN A 183 -24.60 1.42 12.67
N PRO A 184 -25.78 0.83 12.98
CA PRO A 184 -26.86 0.71 12.01
C PRO A 184 -27.34 2.09 11.52
N LYS A 185 -28.07 2.10 10.40
CA LYS A 185 -28.82 3.30 10.00
C LYS A 185 -29.99 3.48 10.96
N ALA A 186 -29.94 4.53 11.77
CA ALA A 186 -30.99 4.81 12.74
C ALA A 186 -32.09 5.65 12.08
N LEU A 187 -33.29 5.08 11.98
CA LEU A 187 -34.47 5.77 11.46
C LEU A 187 -35.06 6.64 12.57
N LEU A 188 -35.39 7.89 12.26
CA LEU A 188 -36.03 8.79 13.21
C LEU A 188 -37.52 8.45 13.30
N GLN A 189 -37.97 8.34 14.54
CA GLN A 189 -39.37 8.12 14.89
C GLN A 189 -39.88 9.29 15.72
N ASP A 190 -41.17 9.60 15.58
CA ASP A 190 -41.83 10.58 16.42
C ASP A 190 -42.26 9.98 17.77
N GLY A 191 -42.90 10.80 18.62
CA GLY A 191 -43.38 10.36 19.93
C GLY A 191 -44.50 9.32 19.90
N ALA A 192 -45.10 9.06 18.74
CA ALA A 192 -46.10 8.02 18.50
C ALA A 192 -45.49 6.74 17.88
N TYR A 193 -44.16 6.69 17.73
CA TYR A 193 -43.38 5.62 17.09
C TYR A 193 -43.56 5.52 15.57
N ASP A 194 -44.13 6.54 14.93
CA ASP A 194 -44.23 6.62 13.48
C ASP A 194 -42.92 7.12 12.86
N TYR A 195 -42.57 6.62 11.67
CA TYR A 195 -41.35 7.04 10.98
C TYR A 195 -41.47 8.47 10.46
N SER A 196 -40.40 9.24 10.64
CA SER A 196 -40.28 10.59 10.08
C SER A 196 -39.76 10.56 8.65
N TYR A 197 -40.22 11.49 7.82
CA TYR A 197 -39.85 11.61 6.40
C TYR A 197 -39.36 13.02 6.08
N ASN A 198 -38.45 13.14 5.12
CA ASN A 198 -38.08 14.42 4.50
C ASN A 198 -39.20 14.94 3.59
N GLU A 199 -39.07 16.19 3.15
CA GLU A 199 -39.98 16.82 2.17
C GLU A 199 -40.10 16.02 0.85
N ASP A 200 -39.04 15.29 0.47
CA ASP A 200 -38.99 14.42 -0.72
C ASP A 200 -39.61 13.02 -0.49
N GLY A 201 -40.15 12.74 0.70
CA GLY A 201 -40.76 11.45 1.05
C GLY A 201 -39.78 10.33 1.41
N THR A 202 -38.47 10.60 1.51
CA THR A 202 -37.47 9.65 1.99
C THR A 202 -37.46 9.57 3.52
N LEU A 203 -37.14 8.42 4.12
CA LEU A 203 -37.01 8.30 5.58
C LEU A 203 -35.93 9.24 6.13
N LEU A 204 -36.22 9.85 7.28
CA LEU A 204 -35.26 10.66 8.02
C LEU A 204 -34.33 9.74 8.82
N GLU A 205 -33.02 9.85 8.58
CA GLU A 205 -31.99 9.04 9.22
C GLU A 205 -31.13 9.90 10.17
N ALA A 206 -30.79 9.37 11.35
CA ALA A 206 -29.80 9.98 12.22
C ALA A 206 -28.37 9.66 11.75
N ALA A 207 -27.45 10.60 11.97
CA ALA A 207 -26.05 10.43 11.57
C ALA A 207 -25.38 9.22 12.23
N ASN A 208 -25.68 8.99 13.51
CA ASN A 208 -25.17 7.88 14.32
C ASN A 208 -26.32 7.18 15.04
N SER A 209 -26.19 5.86 15.24
CA SER A 209 -27.11 5.11 16.08
C SER A 209 -26.82 5.30 17.57
N ASN A 210 -27.84 5.12 18.41
CA ASN A 210 -27.67 5.05 19.86
C ASN A 210 -26.68 3.94 20.26
N THR A 211 -26.66 2.81 19.53
CA THR A 211 -25.69 1.72 19.79
C THR A 211 -24.23 2.16 19.63
N TRP A 212 -23.94 3.06 18.67
CA TRP A 212 -22.59 3.62 18.51
C TRP A 212 -22.30 4.67 19.60
N ILE A 213 -23.26 5.55 19.88
CA ILE A 213 -23.10 6.60 20.90
C ILE A 213 -22.80 5.97 22.27
N ASP A 214 -23.56 4.95 22.66
CA ASP A 214 -23.36 4.23 23.91
C ASP A 214 -22.02 3.48 23.93
N PHE A 215 -21.60 2.90 22.79
CA PHE A 215 -20.31 2.22 22.67
C PHE A 215 -19.11 3.19 22.73
N GLN A 216 -19.25 4.39 22.16
CA GLN A 216 -18.25 5.45 22.23
C GLN A 216 -18.10 5.99 23.65
N ASN A 217 -19.22 6.15 24.36
CA ASN A 217 -19.27 6.68 25.72
C ASN A 217 -19.02 5.61 26.80
N ALA A 218 -18.92 4.34 26.41
CA ALA A 218 -18.60 3.27 27.35
C ALA A 218 -17.20 3.51 27.94
N ASP A 219 -17.16 3.81 29.24
CA ASP A 219 -15.92 3.93 29.99
C ASP A 219 -15.15 2.61 29.91
N GLN A 220 -13.87 2.70 29.56
CA GLN A 220 -12.99 1.55 29.73
C GLN A 220 -12.93 1.22 31.23
N PRO A 221 -12.95 -0.07 31.63
CA PRO A 221 -12.58 -0.42 32.99
C PRO A 221 -11.17 0.12 33.26
N THR A 222 -11.08 1.08 34.17
CA THR A 222 -9.86 1.80 34.59
C THR A 222 -8.83 0.92 35.30
N ASN A 223 -9.15 -0.35 35.53
CA ASN A 223 -8.25 -1.30 36.18
C ASN A 223 -7.34 -1.98 35.15
N THR A 224 -6.39 -1.22 34.61
CA THR A 224 -5.19 -1.82 34.03
C THR A 224 -4.32 -2.36 35.16
N VAL A 225 -3.82 -3.60 35.01
CA VAL A 225 -2.85 -4.20 35.96
C VAL A 225 -1.62 -3.29 36.13
N GLU A 226 -1.27 -2.53 35.09
CA GLU A 226 -0.21 -1.51 35.08
C GLU A 226 -0.39 -0.40 36.15
N SER A 227 -1.62 -0.06 36.54
CA SER A 227 -1.91 1.00 37.51
C SER A 227 -2.25 0.49 38.91
N VAL A 228 -2.30 -0.84 39.10
CA VAL A 228 -2.67 -1.48 40.37
C VAL A 228 -1.48 -2.14 41.06
N SER A 229 -0.30 -2.22 40.45
CA SER A 229 0.91 -2.74 41.12
C SER A 229 1.52 -1.72 42.11
N GLY A 230 0.80 -1.45 43.20
CA GLY A 230 1.42 -1.04 44.46
C GLY A 230 2.12 -2.24 45.11
N PRO A 231 3.09 -2.03 46.02
CA PRO A 231 3.83 -3.10 46.69
C PRO A 231 2.97 -4.06 47.51
N ASP A 232 1.68 -3.77 47.68
CA ASP A 232 0.72 -4.50 48.52
C ASP A 232 -0.52 -4.98 47.74
N VAL A 233 -0.52 -4.88 46.40
CA VAL A 233 -1.63 -5.36 45.56
C VAL A 233 -1.12 -6.36 44.53
N ASP A 234 -1.32 -7.64 44.85
CA ASP A 234 -0.98 -8.78 44.02
C ASP A 234 -2.05 -8.97 42.92
N ALA A 235 -2.05 -8.06 41.94
CA ALA A 235 -2.84 -8.21 40.71
C ALA A 235 -2.34 -9.38 39.83
N THR A 236 -1.18 -9.96 40.15
CA THR A 236 -0.60 -11.15 39.51
C THR A 236 -1.27 -12.47 39.92
N LEU A 237 -2.07 -12.51 41.01
CA LEU A 237 -2.77 -13.74 41.45
C LEU A 237 -3.86 -14.26 40.50
N ALA A 238 -4.34 -13.45 39.55
CA ALA A 238 -5.34 -13.86 38.58
C ALA A 238 -4.74 -14.44 37.29
N GLU A 239 -3.41 -14.40 37.13
CA GLU A 239 -2.72 -15.00 35.99
C GLU A 239 -2.94 -16.51 36.00
N GLY A 240 -3.62 -17.01 34.96
CA GLY A 240 -3.89 -18.45 34.79
C GLY A 240 -5.10 -19.02 35.55
N ARG A 241 -5.90 -18.20 36.26
CA ARG A 241 -7.07 -18.70 37.03
C ARG A 241 -8.44 -18.42 36.38
N ARG A 242 -8.47 -17.70 35.25
CA ARG A 242 -9.71 -17.39 34.50
C ARG A 242 -9.91 -18.41 33.38
N TYR A 243 -10.62 -19.49 33.69
CA TYR A 243 -10.98 -20.52 32.71
C TYR A 243 -12.31 -20.17 32.01
N GLY A 244 -12.43 -20.52 30.74
CA GLY A 244 -13.68 -20.35 29.97
C GLY A 244 -13.91 -18.97 29.34
N LEU A 245 -12.98 -18.02 29.47
CA LEU A 245 -13.04 -16.77 28.71
C LEU A 245 -12.63 -17.00 27.25
N THR A 246 -13.30 -16.30 26.33
CA THR A 246 -12.87 -16.24 24.93
C THR A 246 -11.62 -15.35 24.82
N PRO A 247 -10.49 -15.86 24.30
CA PRO A 247 -9.25 -15.08 24.20
C PRO A 247 -9.39 -13.75 23.43
N GLU A 248 -10.28 -13.69 22.44
CA GLU A 248 -10.58 -12.46 21.66
C GLU A 248 -11.12 -11.31 22.54
N ASN A 249 -11.80 -11.64 23.65
CA ASN A 249 -12.37 -10.68 24.59
C ASN A 249 -11.53 -10.53 25.87
N ALA A 250 -10.50 -11.35 26.06
CA ALA A 250 -9.63 -11.36 27.23
C ALA A 250 -8.36 -10.52 26.98
N GLN A 251 -8.54 -9.29 26.50
CA GLN A 251 -7.46 -8.38 26.09
C GLN A 251 -7.81 -6.92 26.42
N PHE A 252 -6.78 -6.10 26.60
CA PHE A 252 -6.88 -4.65 26.85
C PHE A 252 -6.39 -3.79 25.67
N ASN A 253 -6.11 -4.44 24.53
CA ASN A 253 -5.64 -3.79 23.32
C ASN A 253 -6.72 -2.90 22.68
N GLY A 254 -8.00 -3.15 22.96
CA GLY A 254 -9.13 -2.42 22.38
C GLY A 254 -9.84 -3.19 21.28
N LEU A 255 -10.92 -2.61 20.76
CA LEU A 255 -11.81 -3.21 19.78
C LEU A 255 -12.07 -2.24 18.63
N TYR A 256 -12.39 -2.77 17.46
CA TYR A 256 -12.80 -1.98 16.30
C TYR A 256 -13.92 -2.65 15.52
N PHE A 257 -14.72 -1.89 14.78
CA PHE A 257 -15.59 -2.46 13.75
C PHE A 257 -15.55 -1.59 12.51
N ILE A 258 -15.76 -2.21 11.35
CA ILE A 258 -15.72 -1.52 10.05
C ILE A 258 -17.14 -1.43 9.53
N ASP A 259 -17.59 -0.21 9.25
CA ASP A 259 -18.82 0.06 8.52
C ASP A 259 -18.50 0.35 7.05
N ASN A 260 -18.61 -0.69 6.23
CA ASN A 260 -18.37 -0.58 4.79
C ASN A 260 -19.41 0.32 4.08
N SER A 261 -20.57 0.56 4.68
CA SER A 261 -21.63 1.38 4.05
C SER A 261 -21.34 2.87 4.18
N ARG A 262 -20.80 3.30 5.33
CA ARG A 262 -20.40 4.69 5.59
C ARG A 262 -18.94 4.97 5.23
N GLY A 263 -18.12 3.92 5.10
CA GLY A 263 -16.70 4.06 4.78
C GLY A 263 -15.83 4.43 5.97
N TYR A 264 -16.20 4.01 7.19
CA TYR A 264 -15.48 4.34 8.42
C TYR A 264 -15.12 3.09 9.22
N ILE A 265 -13.97 3.15 9.89
CA ILE A 265 -13.61 2.25 10.98
C ILE A 265 -13.88 2.98 12.29
N TYR A 266 -14.58 2.29 13.18
CA TYR A 266 -14.95 2.78 14.50
C TYR A 266 -14.13 2.06 15.56
N PHE A 267 -13.63 2.81 16.54
CA PHE A 267 -12.77 2.31 17.61
C PHE A 267 -13.45 2.37 18.97
N SER A 268 -13.02 1.50 19.88
CA SER A 268 -13.34 1.62 21.31
C SER A 268 -12.65 2.83 21.95
N SER A 269 -13.27 3.39 23.00
CA SER A 269 -12.77 4.56 23.75
C SER A 269 -11.31 4.49 24.20
N GLY A 270 -10.79 3.31 24.53
CA GLY A 270 -9.40 3.11 24.96
C GLY A 270 -8.32 3.34 23.88
N LEU A 271 -8.73 3.62 22.63
CA LEU A 271 -7.83 3.94 21.52
C LEU A 271 -7.72 5.44 21.23
N ASN A 272 -8.38 6.29 22.01
CA ASN A 272 -8.26 7.73 21.88
C ASN A 272 -6.79 8.18 22.03
N ASN A 273 -6.30 9.03 21.13
CA ASN A 273 -4.91 9.50 21.05
C ASN A 273 -3.86 8.39 20.93
N LYS A 274 -4.25 7.16 20.56
CA LYS A 274 -3.30 6.11 20.20
C LYS A 274 -3.06 6.11 18.71
N THR A 275 -1.83 5.80 18.32
CA THR A 275 -1.48 5.62 16.91
C THR A 275 -1.85 4.20 16.47
N VAL A 276 -2.74 4.13 15.48
CA VAL A 276 -3.26 2.88 14.88
C VAL A 276 -2.74 2.74 13.47
N THR A 277 -2.30 1.54 13.14
CA THR A 277 -1.88 1.12 11.81
C THR A 277 -2.95 0.19 11.20
N LEU A 278 -3.50 0.60 10.06
CA LEU A 278 -4.36 -0.24 9.21
C LEU A 278 -3.50 -0.87 8.12
N LYS A 279 -3.41 -2.20 8.12
CA LYS A 279 -2.89 -3.00 7.00
C LYS A 279 -4.06 -3.54 6.21
N TYR A 280 -4.14 -3.23 4.92
CA TYR A 280 -5.30 -3.55 4.08
C TYR A 280 -4.88 -4.00 2.68
N ILE A 281 -5.78 -4.73 2.02
CA ILE A 281 -5.68 -5.13 0.62
C ILE A 281 -6.22 -3.98 -0.22
N SER A 282 -5.37 -3.46 -1.09
CA SER A 282 -5.72 -2.46 -2.10
C SER A 282 -6.12 -3.13 -3.41
N ASP A 283 -7.15 -2.62 -4.08
CA ASP A 283 -7.49 -3.05 -5.46
C ASP A 283 -6.42 -2.62 -6.47
N SER A 284 -5.55 -1.68 -6.08
CA SER A 284 -4.45 -1.12 -6.87
C SER A 284 -4.89 -0.47 -8.17
N LEU A 285 -6.14 -0.01 -8.25
CA LEU A 285 -6.72 0.73 -9.38
C LEU A 285 -6.80 2.22 -9.04
N GLY A 286 -5.62 2.83 -8.86
CA GLY A 286 -5.47 4.27 -8.63
C GLY A 286 -5.28 5.04 -9.95
N THR A 287 -4.40 6.04 -9.92
CA THR A 287 -3.92 6.71 -11.13
C THR A 287 -3.04 5.77 -11.97
N GLU A 288 -2.88 6.04 -13.28
CA GLU A 288 -2.04 5.20 -14.16
C GLU A 288 -0.59 5.08 -13.66
N GLU A 289 -0.08 6.11 -12.98
CA GLU A 289 1.24 6.12 -12.34
C GLU A 289 1.34 5.22 -11.11
N GLU A 290 0.24 5.03 -10.39
CA GLU A 290 0.18 4.14 -9.21
C GLU A 290 0.01 2.66 -9.61
N ILE A 291 -0.60 2.39 -10.76
CA ILE A 291 -0.85 1.03 -11.21
C ILE A 291 0.46 0.37 -11.65
N ARG A 292 0.99 -0.49 -10.78
CA ARG A 292 2.22 -1.25 -11.01
C ARG A 292 2.11 -2.68 -10.56
N VAL A 293 2.79 -3.58 -11.26
CA VAL A 293 2.76 -5.02 -10.98
C VAL A 293 4.16 -5.54 -10.74
N HIS A 294 4.33 -6.40 -9.74
CA HIS A 294 5.61 -7.05 -9.49
C HIS A 294 6.00 -7.95 -10.68
N LYS A 295 7.28 -7.93 -11.10
CA LYS A 295 7.80 -8.71 -12.25
C LYS A 295 7.48 -10.21 -12.20
N PHE A 296 7.36 -10.78 -11.00
CA PHE A 296 6.95 -12.19 -10.82
C PHE A 296 5.53 -12.52 -11.27
N ALA A 297 4.64 -11.51 -11.32
CA ALA A 297 3.25 -11.65 -11.69
C ALA A 297 2.92 -11.11 -13.10
N GLU A 298 3.89 -10.49 -13.77
CA GLU A 298 3.77 -9.98 -15.14
C GLU A 298 3.17 -11.02 -16.10
N GLU A 299 3.74 -12.23 -16.13
CA GLU A 299 3.25 -13.32 -17.00
C GLU A 299 1.80 -13.72 -16.66
N ALA A 300 1.40 -13.63 -15.39
CA ALA A 300 0.02 -13.93 -14.99
C ALA A 300 -0.96 -12.90 -15.54
N VAL A 301 -0.57 -11.61 -15.55
CA VAL A 301 -1.35 -10.53 -16.17
C VAL A 301 -1.49 -10.77 -17.68
N TYR A 302 -0.40 -11.09 -18.37
CA TYR A 302 -0.45 -11.36 -19.82
C TYR A 302 -1.35 -12.54 -20.18
N LYS A 303 -1.26 -13.65 -19.45
CA LYS A 303 -2.12 -14.83 -19.71
C LYS A 303 -3.58 -14.55 -19.37
N TRP A 304 -3.85 -13.72 -18.37
CA TRP A 304 -5.21 -13.28 -18.06
C TRP A 304 -5.79 -12.41 -19.18
N ALA A 305 -5.04 -11.41 -19.63
CA ALA A 305 -5.46 -10.51 -20.71
C ALA A 305 -5.65 -11.25 -22.03
N ALA A 306 -4.72 -12.15 -22.40
CA ALA A 306 -4.82 -12.97 -23.60
C ALA A 306 -6.08 -13.86 -23.58
N HIS A 307 -6.38 -14.49 -22.44
CA HIS A 307 -7.62 -15.27 -22.30
C HIS A 307 -8.87 -14.39 -22.46
N GLY A 308 -8.89 -13.21 -21.83
CA GLY A 308 -10.00 -12.25 -21.95
C GLY A 308 -10.30 -11.89 -23.41
N ILE A 309 -9.27 -11.45 -24.14
CA ILE A 309 -9.38 -11.04 -25.56
C ILE A 309 -9.77 -12.21 -26.46
N LEU A 310 -9.23 -13.41 -26.23
CA LEU A 310 -9.57 -14.59 -27.04
C LEU A 310 -10.98 -15.10 -26.77
N SER A 311 -11.48 -14.93 -25.55
CA SER A 311 -12.85 -15.34 -25.18
C SER A 311 -13.94 -14.42 -25.72
N SER A 312 -13.65 -13.13 -25.91
CA SER A 312 -14.59 -12.16 -26.50
C SER A 312 -14.57 -12.16 -28.03
N ARG A 313 -13.52 -12.72 -28.64
CA ARG A 313 -13.31 -12.71 -30.09
C ARG A 313 -14.13 -13.77 -30.82
N ILE A 314 -14.87 -13.33 -31.84
CA ILE A 314 -15.61 -14.21 -32.75
C ILE A 314 -14.68 -15.13 -33.55
N ASN A 315 -15.15 -16.35 -33.84
CA ASN A 315 -14.42 -17.38 -34.61
C ASN A 315 -13.12 -17.89 -33.97
N THR A 316 -12.93 -17.71 -32.65
CA THR A 316 -11.84 -18.37 -31.92
C THR A 316 -12.27 -19.78 -31.53
N PRO A 317 -11.56 -20.84 -31.94
CA PRO A 317 -11.89 -22.21 -31.55
C PRO A 317 -11.82 -22.43 -30.04
N GLU A 318 -12.76 -23.20 -29.50
CA GLU A 318 -12.87 -23.47 -28.06
C GLU A 318 -11.58 -24.08 -27.46
N TYR A 319 -10.88 -24.95 -28.20
CA TYR A 319 -9.64 -25.57 -27.72
C TYR A 319 -8.54 -24.53 -27.42
N ILE A 320 -8.51 -23.41 -28.16
CA ILE A 320 -7.58 -22.31 -27.90
C ILE A 320 -7.97 -21.61 -26.60
N ILE A 321 -9.25 -21.28 -26.44
CA ILE A 321 -9.79 -20.64 -25.23
C ILE A 321 -9.50 -21.51 -24.00
N ALA A 322 -9.78 -22.81 -24.08
CA ALA A 322 -9.53 -23.77 -23.02
C ALA A 322 -8.04 -23.90 -22.66
N ARG A 323 -7.14 -23.85 -23.65
CA ARG A 323 -5.69 -23.82 -23.43
C ARG A 323 -5.28 -22.57 -22.65
N PHE A 324 -5.70 -21.38 -23.09
CA PHE A 324 -5.37 -20.13 -22.40
C PHE A 324 -6.00 -20.04 -21.00
N LYS A 325 -7.16 -20.66 -20.78
CA LYS A 325 -7.76 -20.79 -19.44
C LYS A 325 -6.84 -21.58 -18.49
N LYS A 326 -6.27 -22.69 -18.97
CA LYS A 326 -5.30 -23.50 -18.21
C LYS A 326 -3.99 -22.74 -17.97
N GLU A 327 -3.44 -22.09 -19.00
CA GLU A 327 -2.21 -21.30 -18.90
C GLU A 327 -2.37 -20.13 -17.92
N ARG A 328 -3.49 -19.41 -17.96
CA ARG A 328 -3.84 -18.35 -17.00
C ARG A 328 -3.82 -18.88 -15.56
N PHE A 329 -4.52 -19.98 -15.28
CA PHE A 329 -4.57 -20.54 -13.93
C PHE A 329 -3.18 -20.98 -13.42
N ALA A 330 -2.39 -21.63 -14.29
CA ALA A 330 -1.04 -22.05 -13.95
C ALA A 330 -0.11 -20.84 -13.69
N ALA A 331 -0.19 -19.79 -14.50
CA ALA A 331 0.59 -18.58 -14.34
C ALA A 331 0.21 -17.82 -13.04
N SER A 332 -1.08 -17.69 -12.72
CA SER A 332 -1.54 -17.09 -11.46
C SER A 332 -1.03 -17.85 -10.24
N ARG A 333 -1.09 -19.19 -10.26
CA ARG A 333 -0.55 -20.02 -9.17
C ARG A 333 0.97 -19.87 -9.03
N LYS A 334 1.69 -19.84 -10.16
CA LYS A 334 3.15 -19.64 -10.19
C LYS A 334 3.53 -18.27 -9.62
N ALA A 335 2.80 -17.22 -9.98
CA ALA A 335 2.99 -15.87 -9.43
C ALA A 335 2.76 -15.84 -7.92
N LYS A 336 1.66 -16.43 -7.43
CA LYS A 336 1.36 -16.52 -5.98
C LYS A 336 2.48 -17.21 -5.20
N LEU A 337 3.00 -18.33 -5.71
CA LEU A 337 4.12 -19.04 -5.07
C LEU A 337 5.39 -18.18 -5.02
N ARG A 338 5.75 -17.55 -6.14
CA ARG A 338 6.92 -16.66 -6.22
C ARG A 338 6.81 -15.45 -5.27
N LEU A 339 5.63 -14.85 -5.18
CA LEU A 339 5.36 -13.71 -4.31
C LEU A 339 5.30 -14.08 -2.83
N SER A 340 4.92 -15.32 -2.50
CA SER A 340 4.88 -15.78 -1.11
C SER A 340 6.25 -15.87 -0.44
N ASN A 341 7.35 -15.84 -1.22
CA ASN A 341 8.75 -15.83 -0.77
C ASN A 341 9.01 -16.74 0.45
N LEU A 342 8.54 -17.99 0.38
CA LEU A 342 8.69 -18.94 1.46
C LEU A 342 10.16 -19.39 1.56
N LYS A 343 10.91 -18.78 2.48
CA LYS A 343 12.28 -19.17 2.80
C LYS A 343 12.26 -20.34 3.79
N THR A 344 12.74 -21.49 3.35
CA THR A 344 12.75 -22.72 4.15
C THR A 344 13.58 -22.61 5.43
N GLU A 345 14.65 -21.80 5.42
CA GLU A 345 15.52 -21.59 6.59
C GLU A 345 14.82 -20.85 7.73
N GLU A 346 14.10 -19.78 7.42
CA GLU A 346 13.32 -18.99 8.39
C GLU A 346 12.17 -19.83 8.97
N LEU A 347 11.49 -20.61 8.12
CA LEU A 347 10.46 -21.56 8.55
C LEU A 347 11.01 -22.63 9.49
N ASN A 348 12.20 -23.17 9.21
CA ASN A 348 12.83 -24.19 10.05
C ASN A 348 13.09 -23.68 11.47
N LEU A 349 13.50 -22.42 11.64
CA LEU A 349 13.74 -21.84 12.96
C LEU A 349 12.45 -21.75 13.79
N ILE A 350 11.35 -21.29 13.18
CA ILE A 350 10.04 -21.18 13.82
C ILE A 350 9.50 -22.58 14.17
N MET A 351 9.65 -23.55 13.27
CA MET A 351 9.15 -24.91 13.46
C MET A 351 9.94 -25.68 14.53
N LYS A 352 11.26 -25.45 14.65
CA LYS A 352 12.09 -26.03 15.73
C LYS A 352 11.64 -25.60 17.12
N ASN A 353 11.13 -24.37 17.27
CA ASN A 353 10.62 -23.88 18.55
C ASN A 353 9.26 -24.55 18.91
N LYS A 354 8.42 -24.85 17.90
CA LYS A 354 7.12 -25.49 18.12
C LYS A 354 7.18 -26.98 18.48
N SER A 355 8.27 -27.69 18.19
CA SER A 355 8.36 -29.14 18.45
C SER A 355 8.60 -29.50 19.92
N LYS A 356 8.85 -28.54 20.81
CA LYS A 356 8.98 -28.80 22.25
C LYS A 356 7.60 -28.74 22.91
N ILE A 357 6.79 -29.77 22.66
CA ILE A 357 5.64 -30.06 23.51
C ILE A 357 6.23 -30.45 24.87
N ILE A 358 6.19 -29.54 25.84
CA ILE A 358 6.43 -29.88 27.24
C ILE A 358 5.24 -30.76 27.63
N LYS A 359 5.43 -32.08 27.56
CA LYS A 359 4.51 -33.03 28.21
C LYS A 359 4.71 -32.84 29.72
N HIS A 360 3.68 -32.37 30.40
CA HIS A 360 3.55 -32.50 31.85
C HIS A 360 2.95 -33.87 32.19
#